data_AF-A0ABD3A6W5-F1
#
_entry.id   AF-A0ABD3A6W5-F1
#
_cell.length_a   1.000
_cell.length_b   1.000
_cell.length_c   1.000
_cell.angle_alpha   90.00
_cell.angle_beta   90.00
_cell.angle_gamma   90.00
#
_symmetry.space_group_name_H-M   'P 1'
#
loop_
_entity.id
_entity.type
_entity.pdbx_description
1 polymer ?
#
loop_
_entity_poly.entity_id
_entity_poly.type
_entity_poly.pdbx_seq_one_letter_code
_entity_poly.pdbx_strand_id
1 'polypeptide(L)'
;MNGACPPILVPGHERVGVVTEVGRKVKKCQKGNKAGVGSCRSCESCSANYCPKMVLTYAAPDKDGSITYGGYSNEMVCNEHFVIRFPENMPLLEQLSIVR
;
A
#
# COMPACT_ATOMS: atom_id res chain seq x y z
N MET A 1 -27.02 6.19 -18.56
CA MET A 1 -26.48 5.93 -17.21
C MET A 1 -26.78 4.47 -16.89
N ASN A 2 -25.82 3.57 -17.13
CA ASN A 2 -26.04 2.15 -16.89
C ASN A 2 -25.99 1.92 -15.38
N GLY A 3 -27.12 1.48 -14.80
CA GLY A 3 -27.35 1.29 -13.36
C GLY A 3 -26.53 0.18 -12.71
N ALA A 4 -25.21 0.15 -12.94
CA ALA A 4 -24.31 -0.60 -12.09
C ALA A 4 -24.18 0.15 -10.76
N CYS A 5 -24.43 -0.54 -9.65
CA CYS A 5 -24.03 -0.06 -8.33
C CYS A 5 -22.54 0.30 -8.40
N PRO A 6 -22.14 1.52 -8.00
CA PRO A 6 -20.73 1.89 -8.03
C PRO A 6 -19.94 0.86 -7.23
N PRO A 7 -18.77 0.42 -7.72
CA PRO A 7 -17.96 -0.56 -7.00
C PRO A 7 -17.72 -0.07 -5.58
N ILE A 8 -17.81 -0.97 -4.60
CA ILE A 8 -17.52 -0.67 -3.20
C ILE A 8 -16.15 0.03 -3.14
N LEU A 9 -16.14 1.25 -2.64
CA LEU A 9 -14.96 2.10 -2.59
C LEU A 9 -14.45 2.17 -1.15
N VAL A 10 -13.20 1.80 -0.95
CA VAL A 10 -12.48 2.01 0.31
C VAL A 10 -11.33 2.99 0.02
N PRO A 11 -11.45 4.28 0.38
CA PRO A 11 -10.40 5.26 0.17
C PRO A 11 -9.21 5.09 1.13
N GLY A 12 -8.24 5.99 1.01
CA GLY A 12 -7.08 6.11 1.88
C GLY A 12 -5.81 5.72 1.15
N HIS A 13 -4.92 6.68 0.92
CA HIS A 13 -3.62 6.46 0.25
C HIS A 13 -2.43 6.90 1.12
N GLU A 14 -2.68 7.33 2.34
CA GLU A 14 -1.68 7.80 3.31
C GLU A 14 -1.65 6.85 4.50
N ARG A 15 -1.15 5.62 4.28
CA ARG A 15 -1.11 4.61 5.33
C ARG A 15 0.27 4.41 5.92
N VAL A 16 0.29 4.40 7.25
CA VAL A 16 1.43 4.03 8.08
C VAL A 16 0.94 3.06 9.14
N GLY A 17 1.76 2.07 9.47
CA GLY A 17 1.37 1.00 10.36
C GLY A 17 2.55 0.16 10.84
N VAL A 18 2.22 -0.96 11.49
CA VAL A 18 3.19 -1.95 11.95
C VAL A 18 3.07 -3.18 11.07
N VAL A 19 4.21 -3.70 10.62
CA VAL A 19 4.26 -4.92 9.83
C VAL A 19 3.91 -6.12 10.72
N THR A 20 2.82 -6.83 10.40
CA THR A 20 2.35 -7.99 11.18
C THR A 20 2.80 -9.31 10.58
N GLU A 21 2.96 -9.35 9.27
CA GLU A 21 3.45 -10.50 8.53
C GLU A 21 4.42 -10.06 7.44
N VAL A 22 5.45 -10.88 7.22
CA VAL A 22 6.30 -10.80 6.04
C VAL A 22 6.40 -12.19 5.47
N GLY A 23 6.30 -12.32 4.16
CA GLY A 23 6.50 -13.61 3.52
C GLY A 23 7.95 -13.83 3.13
N ARG A 24 8.22 -15.04 2.66
CA ARG A 24 9.55 -15.68 2.67
C ARG A 24 10.69 -14.99 1.89
N LYS A 25 10.38 -14.14 0.91
CA LYS A 25 11.40 -13.50 0.04
C LYS A 25 11.64 -12.01 0.38
N VAL A 26 10.92 -11.45 1.35
CA VAL A 26 11.02 -10.03 1.71
C VAL A 26 12.32 -9.79 2.45
N LYS A 27 12.98 -8.68 2.12
CA LYS A 27 14.25 -8.28 2.74
C LYS A 27 14.22 -6.85 3.31
N LYS A 28 13.31 -6.00 2.85
CA LYS A 28 13.29 -4.56 3.23
C LYS A 28 12.71 -4.28 4.61
N CYS A 29 11.76 -5.09 5.08
CA CYS A 29 11.08 -4.93 6.36
C CYS A 29 10.94 -6.28 7.08
N GLN A 30 10.68 -6.21 8.39
CA GLN A 30 10.45 -7.36 9.25
C GLN A 30 9.22 -7.10 10.13
N LYS A 31 8.66 -8.18 10.68
CA LYS A 31 7.55 -8.09 11.63
C LYS A 31 7.92 -7.16 12.80
N GLY A 32 7.00 -6.26 13.15
CA GLY A 32 7.19 -5.25 14.20
C GLY A 32 7.78 -3.92 13.71
N ASN A 33 8.30 -3.83 12.49
CA ASN A 33 8.78 -2.55 11.96
C ASN A 33 7.62 -1.58 11.68
N LYS A 34 7.87 -0.28 11.89
CA LYS A 34 6.99 0.78 11.38
C LYS A 34 7.23 0.95 9.87
N ALA A 35 6.16 0.96 9.12
CA ALA A 35 6.21 1.04 7.66
C ALA A 35 5.07 1.91 7.13
N GLY A 36 5.34 2.66 6.06
CA GLY A 36 4.33 3.34 5.25
C GLY A 36 4.19 2.70 3.88
N VAL A 37 3.09 2.99 3.20
CA VAL A 37 2.87 2.56 1.80
C VAL A 37 2.97 3.78 0.89
N GLY A 38 3.74 3.65 -0.18
CA GLY A 38 3.97 4.71 -1.16
C GLY A 38 3.97 4.21 -2.59
N SER A 39 4.54 5.00 -3.49
CA SER A 39 4.54 4.73 -4.93
C SER A 39 5.75 3.90 -5.39
N CYS A 40 5.70 3.49 -6.66
CA CYS A 40 6.76 2.71 -7.29
C CYS A 40 8.10 3.45 -7.21
N ARG A 41 9.20 2.74 -6.95
CA ARG A 41 10.57 3.31 -6.92
C ARG A 41 11.58 2.58 -7.82
N SER A 42 11.13 1.82 -8.83
CA SER A 42 12.01 0.95 -9.64
C SER A 42 12.27 1.44 -11.06
N CYS A 43 11.64 2.52 -11.49
CA CYS A 43 11.76 3.04 -12.84
C CYS A 43 12.24 4.49 -12.86
N GLU A 44 12.87 4.91 -13.94
CA GLU A 44 13.36 6.29 -14.09
C GLU A 44 12.22 7.31 -14.00
N SER A 45 11.07 6.98 -14.59
CA SER A 45 9.81 7.75 -14.51
C SER A 45 9.13 7.71 -13.13
N CYS A 46 9.60 6.83 -12.23
CA CYS A 46 9.02 6.64 -10.91
C CYS A 46 9.52 7.70 -9.91
N SER A 47 10.59 8.44 -10.25
CA SER A 47 11.13 9.54 -9.44
C SER A 47 10.10 10.64 -9.14
N ALA A 48 9.05 10.78 -9.97
CA ALA A 48 8.01 11.79 -9.80
C ALA A 48 6.57 11.25 -9.97
N ASN A 49 6.32 9.96 -9.69
CA ASN A 49 5.00 9.32 -9.83
C ASN A 49 4.45 9.24 -11.27
N TYR A 50 5.30 9.25 -12.30
CA TYR A 50 4.86 9.14 -13.70
C TYR A 50 5.01 7.72 -14.27
N CYS A 51 4.91 6.70 -13.43
CA CYS A 51 5.00 5.32 -13.89
C CYS A 51 3.78 4.98 -14.78
N PRO A 52 3.97 4.59 -16.06
CA PRO A 52 2.84 4.22 -16.92
C PRO A 52 2.15 2.93 -16.46
N LYS A 53 2.79 2.15 -15.59
CA LYS A 53 2.26 0.92 -14.96
C LYS A 53 1.89 1.15 -13.49
N MET A 54 1.58 2.39 -13.12
CA MET A 54 1.13 2.71 -11.77
C MET A 54 -0.20 2.01 -11.49
N VAL A 55 -0.29 1.39 -10.32
CA VAL A 55 -1.55 0.96 -9.72
C VAL A 55 -1.81 1.89 -8.54
N LEU A 56 -3.01 2.46 -8.46
CA LEU A 56 -3.41 3.32 -7.35
C LEU A 56 -3.78 2.48 -6.13
N THR A 57 -3.59 3.05 -4.93
CA THR A 57 -3.88 2.39 -3.65
C THR A 57 -5.33 1.96 -3.49
N TYR A 58 -6.27 2.62 -4.19
CA TYR A 58 -7.67 2.22 -4.22
C TYR A 58 -8.30 2.51 -5.59
N ALA A 59 -9.40 1.82 -5.87
CA ALA A 59 -10.23 2.01 -7.06
C ALA A 59 -9.48 1.82 -8.40
N ALA A 60 -8.38 1.07 -8.39
CA ALA A 60 -7.65 0.70 -9.58
C ALA A 60 -7.58 -0.83 -9.70
N PRO A 61 -7.53 -1.36 -10.94
CA PRO A 61 -7.22 -2.76 -11.15
C PRO A 61 -5.75 -3.03 -10.77
N ASP A 62 -5.53 -4.02 -9.90
CA ASP A 62 -4.19 -4.55 -9.64
C ASP A 62 -3.77 -5.54 -10.74
N LYS A 63 -2.52 -6.02 -10.68
CA LYS A 63 -1.90 -6.90 -11.67
C LYS A 63 -2.62 -8.24 -11.84
N ASP A 64 -3.35 -8.70 -10.82
CA ASP A 64 -4.15 -9.92 -10.85
C ASP A 64 -5.59 -9.70 -11.34
N GLY A 65 -5.96 -8.45 -11.64
CA GLY A 65 -7.30 -8.07 -12.08
C GLY A 65 -8.28 -7.78 -10.93
N SER A 66 -7.86 -7.92 -9.67
CA SER A 66 -8.65 -7.49 -8.51
C SER A 66 -8.69 -5.96 -8.41
N ILE A 67 -9.67 -5.44 -7.66
CA ILE A 67 -9.75 -4.00 -7.37
C ILE A 67 -8.98 -3.71 -6.10
N THR A 68 -8.14 -2.67 -6.13
CA THR A 68 -7.42 -2.20 -4.95
C THR A 68 -8.36 -1.52 -3.97
N TYR A 69 -8.20 -1.85 -2.69
CA TYR A 69 -8.88 -1.23 -1.56
C TYR A 69 -7.86 -0.46 -0.74
N GLY A 70 -8.24 0.76 -0.39
CA GLY A 70 -7.36 1.71 0.25
C GLY A 70 -7.25 1.50 1.74
N GLY A 71 -6.64 2.50 2.35
CA GLY A 71 -6.25 2.48 3.72
C GLY A 71 -7.37 2.27 4.70
N TYR A 72 -8.59 2.77 4.48
CA TYR A 72 -9.70 2.78 5.46
C TYR A 72 -10.27 1.38 5.82
N SER A 73 -9.42 0.36 5.77
CA SER A 73 -9.53 -0.96 6.37
C SER A 73 -8.67 -1.06 7.65
N ASN A 74 -8.79 -2.21 8.33
CA ASN A 74 -7.96 -2.63 9.46
C ASN A 74 -6.59 -3.20 9.03
N GLU A 75 -6.53 -3.80 7.85
CA GLU A 75 -5.33 -4.45 7.32
C GLU A 75 -5.12 -4.05 5.87
N MET A 76 -3.84 -4.00 5.46
CA MET A 76 -3.46 -3.72 4.08
C MET A 76 -2.35 -4.67 3.65
N VAL A 77 -2.50 -5.25 2.46
CA VAL A 77 -1.45 -6.06 1.82
C VAL A 77 -0.77 -5.23 0.74
N CYS A 78 0.56 -5.15 0.75
CA CYS A 78 1.28 -4.46 -0.31
C CYS A 78 2.65 -5.09 -0.61
N ASN A 79 3.09 -4.95 -1.85
CA ASN A 79 4.41 -5.42 -2.25
C ASN A 79 5.51 -4.60 -1.58
N GLU A 80 6.57 -5.25 -1.08
CA GLU A 80 7.70 -4.62 -0.37
C GLU A 80 8.37 -3.48 -1.14
N HIS A 81 8.22 -3.45 -2.45
CA HIS A 81 8.73 -2.37 -3.28
C HIS A 81 8.07 -1.02 -3.00
N PHE A 82 6.81 -1.02 -2.61
CA PHE A 82 6.01 0.15 -2.25
C PHE A 82 6.12 0.51 -0.77
N VAL A 83 6.78 -0.33 0.03
CA VAL A 83 6.97 -0.08 1.45
C VAL A 83 8.05 0.98 1.66
N ILE A 84 7.69 2.03 2.40
CA ILE A 84 8.59 3.08 2.86
C ILE A 84 8.94 2.79 4.31
N ARG A 85 10.24 2.83 4.63
CA ARG A 85 10.70 2.72 6.02
C ARG A 85 10.27 3.96 6.79
N PHE A 86 9.59 3.75 7.92
CA PHE A 86 9.13 4.83 8.78
C PHE A 86 10.09 5.02 9.97
N PRO A 87 10.45 6.26 10.36
CA PRO A 87 11.33 6.50 11.49
C PRO A 87 10.76 5.96 12.81
N GLU A 88 11.58 5.31 13.64
CA GLU A 88 11.11 4.71 14.89
C GLU A 88 10.68 5.75 15.94
N ASN A 89 11.35 6.91 15.94
CA ASN A 89 11.08 8.02 16.85
C ASN A 89 9.86 8.86 16.47
N MET A 90 9.19 8.57 15.35
CA MET A 90 7.97 9.26 14.96
C MET A 90 6.74 8.51 15.51
N PRO A 91 5.84 9.19 16.24
CA PRO A 91 4.63 8.57 16.78
C PRO A 91 3.66 8.21 15.65
N LEU A 92 2.98 7.07 15.80
CA LEU A 92 1.85 6.70 14.95
C LEU A 92 0.57 7.12 15.67
N LEU A 93 -0.28 7.91 15.02
CA LEU A 93 -1.58 8.30 15.56
C LEU A 93 -2.60 7.15 15.46
N GLU A 94 -2.48 6.30 14.42
CA GLU A 94 -3.25 5.07 14.25
C GLU A 94 -2.31 3.92 13.86
N GLN A 95 -2.41 2.77 14.54
CA GLN A 95 -1.66 1.56 14.22
C GLN A 95 -2.54 0.63 13.38
N LEU A 96 -2.10 0.31 12.17
CA LEU A 96 -2.75 -0.67 11.32
C LEU A 96 -1.75 -1.69 10.82
N SER A 97 -2.25 -2.90 10.56
CA SER A 97 -1.44 -4.05 10.19
C SER A 97 -1.09 -3.99 8.70
N ILE A 98 0.20 -3.95 8.38
CA ILE A 98 0.67 -4.19 7.01
C ILE A 98 1.06 -5.66 6.88
N VAL A 99 0.35 -6.36 6.01
CA VAL A 99 0.49 -7.77 5.64
C VAL A 99 1.13 -7.83 4.24
N ARG A 100 1.72 -8.95 3.84
CA ARG A 100 2.78 -8.99 2.82
C ARG A 100 2.39 -9.48 1.44
#